data_AF-A0AAV0MH99-F1
#
_entry.id   AF-A0AAV0MH99-F1
#
_cell.length_a   1.000
_cell.length_b   1.000
_cell.length_c   1.000
_cell.angle_alpha   90.00
_cell.angle_beta   90.00
_cell.angle_gamma   90.00
#
_symmetry.space_group_name_H-M   'P 1'
#
loop_
_entity.id
_entity.type
_entity.pdbx_description
1 polymer ?
#
loop_
_entity_poly.entity_id
_entity_poly.type
_entity_poly.pdbx_seq_one_letter_code
_entity_poly.pdbx_strand_id
1 'polypeptide(L)'
;MEAYVSSASLPSLICSHRSKPKFANSHSSSVPTAPSQPLLRTTTSSKFKLFSSPVSVEVPLEAADASATAAFSSGDEEKFDWYSQWYPVMPVCDLDERVPHAKKVLGMDVVVWWDRNENAWKVFDDMCPHRLAPLSEGRIDPSGRLQCVYHGWCFDGSGDCKLIPQAPLDGPPPSIERKTALVFMCIPERKIKEIGPENWQKACFLPAKSDGLVVGFRRWFNKYADSEVDWRGKYTGELPPTPPREQLMDRYWTHVVNCSSCNCAYKCLNAAEIILKVVAVAIIGVVAATKQGVITASTRTGLAILAALCYAASKWLAHFVYDNFRYHDYNHSFPEKVMLFLRIFGLGIAL
;
A
#
# COMPACT_ATOMS: atom_id res chain seq x y z
N MET A 1 -34.23 0.22 -16.91
CA MET A 1 -34.02 1.57 -17.46
C MET A 1 -32.69 1.52 -18.18
N GLU A 2 -32.73 1.47 -19.50
CA GLU A 2 -31.55 1.30 -20.37
C GLU A 2 -30.81 2.65 -20.55
N ALA A 3 -29.48 2.61 -20.67
CA ALA A 3 -28.68 3.78 -21.04
C ALA A 3 -27.73 3.43 -22.20
N TYR A 4 -27.78 4.27 -23.23
CA TYR A 4 -27.08 4.17 -24.52
C TYR A 4 -25.75 4.96 -24.47
N VAL A 5 -24.70 4.49 -25.15
CA VAL A 5 -23.41 5.21 -25.30
C VAL A 5 -23.22 5.62 -26.76
N SER A 6 -22.89 6.89 -27.00
CA SER A 6 -22.62 7.48 -28.32
C SER A 6 -21.12 7.81 -28.48
N SER A 7 -20.56 7.47 -29.64
CA SER A 7 -19.16 7.67 -30.01
C SER A 7 -18.97 8.92 -30.89
N ALA A 8 -17.93 9.72 -30.64
CA ALA A 8 -17.52 10.80 -31.55
C ALA A 8 -15.99 10.88 -31.73
N SER A 9 -15.60 11.17 -32.97
CA SER A 9 -14.27 11.14 -33.60
C SER A 9 -13.38 12.38 -33.35
N LEU A 10 -12.05 12.19 -33.45
CA LEU A 10 -11.01 13.24 -33.38
C LEU A 10 -10.48 13.65 -34.77
N PRO A 11 -10.03 14.91 -34.97
CA PRO A 11 -9.21 15.31 -36.11
C PRO A 11 -7.70 15.45 -35.78
N SER A 12 -6.91 15.11 -36.79
CA SER A 12 -5.44 15.08 -36.89
C SER A 12 -4.80 16.44 -37.18
N LEU A 13 -3.64 16.78 -36.58
CA LEU A 13 -2.69 17.76 -37.17
C LEU A 13 -1.22 17.59 -36.70
N ILE A 14 -0.38 17.18 -37.66
CA ILE A 14 0.93 17.70 -38.13
C ILE A 14 2.07 18.00 -37.12
N CYS A 15 3.19 17.31 -37.37
CA CYS A 15 4.51 17.38 -36.72
C CYS A 15 5.43 18.43 -37.38
N SER A 16 6.31 19.07 -36.59
CA SER A 16 7.49 19.79 -37.10
C SER A 16 8.72 19.50 -36.23
N HIS A 17 9.78 19.02 -36.89
CA HIS A 17 11.06 18.59 -36.35
C HIS A 17 11.94 19.76 -35.91
N ARG A 18 12.66 19.62 -34.78
CA ARG A 18 13.93 20.32 -34.56
C ARG A 18 14.93 19.46 -33.77
N SER A 19 16.18 19.47 -34.25
CA SER A 19 17.30 18.60 -33.88
C SER A 19 18.03 19.02 -32.59
N LYS A 20 18.51 18.01 -31.84
CA LYS A 20 19.35 18.13 -30.63
C LYS A 20 20.85 18.20 -30.96
N PRO A 21 21.71 18.84 -30.13
CA PRO A 21 23.16 18.64 -30.15
C PRO A 21 23.62 17.52 -29.19
N LYS A 22 24.65 16.78 -29.59
CA LYS A 22 25.31 15.71 -28.82
C LYS A 22 26.46 16.26 -27.99
N PHE A 23 26.65 15.75 -26.77
CA PHE A 23 27.96 15.77 -26.10
C PHE A 23 28.26 14.45 -25.40
N ALA A 24 29.54 14.07 -25.47
CA ALA A 24 30.14 12.79 -25.17
C ALA A 24 30.44 12.58 -23.67
N ASN A 25 30.55 11.31 -23.28
CA ASN A 25 30.92 10.85 -21.94
C ASN A 25 32.26 10.09 -21.97
N SER A 26 33.11 10.34 -20.96
CA SER A 26 34.09 9.42 -20.39
C SER A 26 34.10 9.72 -18.88
N HIS A 27 34.11 8.78 -17.93
CA HIS A 27 35.00 7.64 -17.74
C HIS A 27 34.34 6.54 -16.89
N SER A 28 34.77 5.30 -17.10
CA SER A 28 34.41 4.11 -16.31
C SER A 28 35.51 3.77 -15.30
N SER A 29 35.13 3.37 -14.08
CA SER A 29 35.98 2.63 -13.16
C SER A 29 35.24 1.39 -12.64
N SER A 30 35.92 0.25 -12.74
CA SER A 30 35.51 -1.10 -12.37
C SER A 30 35.79 -1.42 -10.91
N VAL A 31 34.99 -2.32 -10.30
CA VAL A 31 35.25 -2.94 -8.99
C VAL A 31 34.90 -4.45 -9.07
N PRO A 32 35.64 -5.34 -8.39
CA PRO A 32 35.75 -6.77 -8.73
C PRO A 32 34.76 -7.71 -8.01
N THR A 33 34.64 -8.91 -8.59
CA THR A 33 33.81 -10.07 -8.20
C THR A 33 34.59 -11.04 -7.28
N ALA A 34 33.90 -11.74 -6.35
CA ALA A 34 34.10 -13.16 -5.91
C ALA A 34 33.13 -13.51 -4.72
N PRO A 35 33.02 -14.76 -4.22
CA PRO A 35 32.24 -15.85 -4.82
C PRO A 35 31.36 -16.69 -3.84
N SER A 36 30.55 -17.58 -4.44
CA SER A 36 30.12 -18.94 -4.00
C SER A 36 29.14 -19.18 -2.82
N GLN A 37 28.24 -20.15 -3.08
CA GLN A 37 27.15 -20.73 -2.27
C GLN A 37 27.64 -21.53 -1.02
N PRO A 38 26.72 -22.04 -0.17
CA PRO A 38 26.26 -23.43 -0.36
C PRO A 38 24.80 -23.79 0.04
N LEU A 39 24.29 -24.79 -0.68
CA LEU A 39 23.54 -26.01 -0.28
C LEU A 39 22.13 -25.97 0.34
N LEU A 40 21.22 -26.52 -0.48
CA LEU A 40 19.98 -27.27 -0.24
C LEU A 40 19.70 -27.78 1.18
N ARG A 41 18.44 -27.58 1.60
CA ARG A 41 17.74 -28.44 2.56
C ARG A 41 16.32 -28.73 2.07
N THR A 42 16.11 -29.99 1.71
CA THR A 42 14.82 -30.62 1.37
C THR A 42 13.96 -30.78 2.63
N THR A 43 12.69 -30.43 2.54
CA THR A 43 11.66 -30.92 3.47
C THR A 43 10.44 -31.41 2.70
N THR A 44 10.02 -32.61 3.07
CA THR A 44 8.98 -33.45 2.48
C THR A 44 7.58 -32.96 2.85
N SER A 45 6.71 -32.76 1.85
CA SER A 45 5.30 -32.45 2.05
C SER A 45 4.46 -33.74 2.18
N SER A 46 3.72 -33.83 3.28
CA SER A 46 2.81 -34.94 3.56
C SER A 46 1.44 -34.69 2.90
N LYS A 47 1.00 -35.65 2.08
CA LYS A 47 -0.26 -35.63 1.32
C LYS A 47 -1.42 -36.05 2.21
N PHE A 48 -2.39 -35.17 2.43
CA PHE A 48 -3.73 -35.57 2.89
C PHE A 48 -4.63 -35.82 1.67
N LYS A 49 -5.11 -37.07 1.53
CA LYS A 49 -6.12 -37.49 0.55
C LYS A 49 -7.51 -37.33 1.17
N LEU A 50 -8.39 -36.57 0.53
CA LEU A 50 -9.82 -36.60 0.77
C LEU A 50 -10.47 -37.49 -0.30
N PHE A 51 -11.15 -38.53 0.15
CA PHE A 51 -11.98 -39.42 -0.67
C PHE A 51 -13.35 -38.77 -0.87
N SER A 52 -13.84 -38.75 -2.11
CA SER A 52 -15.26 -38.50 -2.41
C SER A 52 -15.74 -39.61 -3.34
N SER A 53 -16.74 -40.38 -2.90
CA SER A 53 -17.41 -41.39 -3.71
C SER A 53 -18.59 -40.74 -4.45
N PRO A 54 -18.83 -41.04 -5.74
CA PRO A 54 -20.09 -40.71 -6.38
C PRO A 54 -21.08 -41.86 -6.21
N VAL A 55 -22.30 -41.53 -5.78
CA VAL A 55 -23.49 -42.39 -5.87
C VAL A 55 -24.01 -42.32 -7.30
N SER A 56 -24.08 -43.47 -7.97
CA SER A 56 -24.70 -43.60 -9.30
C SER A 56 -26.20 -43.82 -9.16
N VAL A 57 -26.99 -42.99 -9.84
CA VAL A 57 -28.42 -43.23 -10.09
C VAL A 57 -28.55 -43.60 -11.57
N GLU A 58 -28.98 -44.83 -11.84
CA GLU A 58 -29.26 -45.33 -13.19
C GLU A 58 -30.65 -44.88 -13.63
N VAL A 59 -30.75 -44.30 -14.83
CA VAL A 59 -32.01 -44.05 -15.53
C VAL A 59 -32.01 -44.91 -16.81
N PRO A 60 -33.10 -45.63 -17.13
CA PRO A 60 -33.10 -46.62 -18.22
C PRO A 60 -32.91 -46.00 -19.61
N LEU A 61 -32.08 -46.67 -20.43
CA LEU A 61 -31.94 -46.44 -21.87
C LEU A 61 -33.20 -46.89 -22.62
N GLU A 62 -33.84 -45.98 -23.35
CA GLU A 62 -34.58 -46.34 -24.57
C GLU A 62 -33.73 -46.07 -25.81
N ALA A 63 -33.91 -46.93 -26.80
CA ALA A 63 -33.00 -47.20 -27.89
C ALA A 63 -32.81 -46.03 -28.88
N ALA A 64 -31.58 -45.95 -29.38
CA ALA A 64 -31.12 -45.01 -30.39
C ALA A 64 -31.87 -45.14 -31.72
N ASP A 65 -32.33 -44.00 -32.24
CA ASP A 65 -32.53 -43.86 -33.68
C ASP A 65 -31.25 -43.27 -34.30
N ALA A 66 -30.58 -44.11 -35.07
CA ALA A 66 -29.30 -43.85 -35.70
C ALA A 66 -29.55 -43.31 -37.11
N SER A 67 -29.92 -42.03 -37.24
CA SER A 67 -29.78 -41.32 -38.52
C SER A 67 -29.88 -39.80 -38.36
N ALA A 68 -28.83 -39.21 -37.83
CA ALA A 68 -28.52 -37.79 -38.08
C ALA A 68 -27.00 -37.59 -37.99
N THR A 69 -26.27 -38.07 -38.99
CA THR A 69 -24.95 -37.50 -39.32
C THR A 69 -25.16 -36.11 -39.93
N ALA A 70 -25.60 -35.17 -39.10
CA ALA A 70 -25.35 -33.76 -39.33
C ALA A 70 -23.89 -33.55 -38.94
N ALA A 71 -23.08 -33.06 -39.89
CA ALA A 71 -21.74 -32.61 -39.63
C ALA A 71 -21.78 -31.66 -38.42
N PHE A 72 -21.24 -32.10 -37.28
CA PHE A 72 -20.80 -31.17 -36.25
C PHE A 72 -19.70 -30.36 -36.91
N SER A 73 -20.06 -29.19 -37.47
CA SER A 73 -19.06 -28.17 -37.64
C SER A 73 -18.46 -27.97 -36.27
N SER A 74 -17.14 -27.94 -36.18
CA SER A 74 -16.44 -27.33 -35.05
C SER A 74 -16.82 -25.85 -35.03
N GLY A 75 -18.05 -25.57 -34.60
CA GLY A 75 -18.47 -24.24 -34.24
C GLY A 75 -17.64 -23.88 -33.03
N ASP A 76 -17.00 -22.72 -33.09
CA ASP A 76 -16.34 -22.12 -31.95
C ASP A 76 -17.27 -22.25 -30.73
N GLU A 77 -16.93 -23.10 -29.77
CA GLU A 77 -17.60 -23.10 -28.48
C GLU A 77 -17.37 -21.69 -27.92
N GLU A 78 -18.39 -20.83 -28.00
CA GLU A 78 -18.34 -19.50 -27.42
C GLU A 78 -18.05 -19.67 -25.92
N LYS A 79 -16.79 -19.42 -25.56
CA LYS A 79 -16.32 -19.55 -24.19
C LYS A 79 -17.11 -18.59 -23.33
N PHE A 80 -17.91 -19.13 -22.41
CA PHE A 80 -18.67 -18.34 -21.46
C PHE A 80 -17.76 -17.40 -20.67
N ASP A 81 -17.96 -16.10 -20.83
CA ASP A 81 -17.23 -15.07 -20.09
C ASP A 81 -17.94 -14.76 -18.76
N TRP A 82 -17.35 -15.26 -17.68
CA TRP A 82 -17.82 -15.06 -16.31
C TRP A 82 -17.82 -13.59 -15.87
N TYR A 83 -17.00 -12.72 -16.47
CA TYR A 83 -16.89 -11.33 -16.05
C TYR A 83 -17.92 -10.39 -16.70
N SER A 84 -18.60 -10.87 -17.75
CA SER A 84 -19.57 -10.09 -18.51
C SER A 84 -21.03 -10.49 -18.21
N GLN A 85 -21.31 -10.87 -16.95
CA GLN A 85 -22.61 -11.38 -16.51
C GLN A 85 -23.14 -10.61 -15.30
N TRP A 86 -24.45 -10.69 -15.06
CA TRP A 86 -25.12 -10.12 -13.89
C TRP A 86 -25.02 -11.06 -12.67
N TYR A 87 -24.57 -10.50 -11.54
CA TYR A 87 -24.48 -11.22 -10.27
C TYR A 87 -25.20 -10.47 -9.15
N PRO A 88 -26.01 -11.17 -8.34
CA PRO A 88 -26.58 -10.57 -7.13
C PRO A 88 -25.46 -10.31 -6.11
N VAL A 89 -25.38 -9.07 -5.60
CA VAL A 89 -24.34 -8.65 -4.65
C VAL A 89 -24.84 -8.74 -3.21
N MET A 90 -26.00 -8.14 -2.92
CA MET A 90 -26.64 -8.18 -1.60
C MET A 90 -28.10 -7.73 -1.66
N PRO A 91 -28.96 -8.15 -0.71
CA PRO A 91 -30.33 -7.63 -0.60
C PRO A 91 -30.33 -6.19 -0.07
N VAL A 92 -31.28 -5.39 -0.56
CA VAL A 92 -31.38 -3.95 -0.20
C VAL A 92 -31.73 -3.74 1.28
N CYS A 93 -32.40 -4.69 1.92
CA CYS A 93 -32.71 -4.60 3.35
C CYS A 93 -31.48 -4.68 4.27
N ASP A 94 -30.36 -5.21 3.76
CA ASP A 94 -29.11 -5.34 4.52
C ASP A 94 -28.17 -4.15 4.28
N LEU A 95 -28.60 -3.19 3.46
CA LEU A 95 -27.86 -1.98 3.12
C LEU A 95 -28.34 -0.78 3.96
N ASP A 96 -27.41 -0.03 4.53
CA ASP A 96 -27.68 1.27 5.16
C ASP A 96 -27.27 2.42 4.24
N GLU A 97 -28.22 3.24 3.80
CA GLU A 97 -27.99 4.41 2.93
C GLU A 97 -27.01 5.45 3.52
N ARG A 98 -26.62 5.33 4.79
CA ARG A 98 -25.70 6.26 5.46
C ARG A 98 -24.23 5.91 5.28
N VAL A 99 -23.90 4.67 4.92
CA VAL A 99 -22.51 4.18 4.90
C VAL A 99 -22.19 3.39 3.62
N PRO A 100 -20.94 3.43 3.14
CA PRO A 100 -20.49 2.54 2.09
C PRO A 100 -20.25 1.11 2.62
N HIS A 101 -20.45 0.09 1.77
CA HIS A 101 -20.36 -1.33 2.12
C HIS A 101 -19.34 -2.04 1.25
N ALA A 102 -18.37 -2.71 1.88
CA ALA A 102 -17.41 -3.58 1.19
C ALA A 102 -18.07 -4.91 0.79
N LYS A 103 -17.88 -5.35 -0.46
CA LYS A 103 -18.27 -6.67 -0.97
C LYS A 103 -17.21 -7.24 -1.90
N LYS A 104 -17.18 -8.57 -2.01
CA LYS A 104 -16.30 -9.28 -2.92
C LYS A 104 -17.12 -10.17 -3.85
N VAL A 105 -16.98 -9.97 -5.15
CA VAL A 105 -17.72 -10.70 -6.20
C VAL A 105 -16.70 -11.29 -7.17
N LEU A 106 -16.67 -12.62 -7.33
CA LEU A 106 -15.69 -13.31 -8.18
C LEU A 106 -14.22 -12.91 -7.91
N GLY A 107 -13.90 -12.62 -6.65
CA GLY A 107 -12.56 -12.17 -6.25
C GLY A 107 -12.29 -10.67 -6.42
N MET A 108 -13.20 -9.91 -7.03
CA MET A 108 -13.11 -8.46 -7.20
C MET A 108 -13.71 -7.74 -5.98
N ASP A 109 -12.96 -6.80 -5.41
CA ASP A 109 -13.44 -5.97 -4.30
C ASP A 109 -14.23 -4.78 -4.84
N VAL A 110 -15.49 -4.65 -4.41
CA VAL A 110 -16.43 -3.60 -4.83
C VAL A 110 -17.02 -2.90 -3.61
N VAL A 111 -17.29 -1.60 -3.77
CA VAL A 111 -17.98 -0.78 -2.78
C VAL A 111 -19.41 -0.51 -3.25
N VAL A 112 -20.38 -0.83 -2.40
CA VAL A 112 -21.80 -0.49 -2.61
C VAL A 112 -22.15 0.69 -1.72
N TRP A 113 -22.69 1.76 -2.29
CA TRP A 113 -23.00 2.99 -1.54
C TRP A 113 -24.21 3.72 -2.11
N TRP A 114 -24.84 4.56 -1.30
CA TRP A 114 -26.02 5.32 -1.69
C TRP A 114 -25.63 6.73 -2.14
N ASP A 115 -25.87 7.06 -3.41
CA ASP A 115 -25.70 8.43 -3.89
C ASP A 115 -26.96 9.24 -3.55
N ARG A 116 -26.82 10.18 -2.62
CA ARG A 116 -27.94 11.03 -2.19
C ARG A 116 -28.35 12.07 -3.24
N ASN A 117 -27.48 12.36 -4.22
CA ASN A 117 -27.81 13.29 -5.28
C ASN A 117 -28.70 12.64 -6.34
N GLU A 118 -28.44 11.37 -6.66
CA GLU A 118 -29.24 10.60 -7.62
C GLU A 118 -30.36 9.77 -6.96
N ASN A 119 -30.34 9.63 -5.63
CA ASN A 119 -31.22 8.74 -4.85
C ASN A 119 -31.20 7.30 -5.39
N ALA A 120 -29.99 6.76 -5.58
CA ALA A 120 -29.78 5.44 -6.13
C ALA A 120 -28.56 4.73 -5.52
N TRP A 121 -28.62 3.40 -5.46
CA TRP A 121 -27.47 2.56 -5.13
C TRP A 121 -26.47 2.56 -6.28
N LYS A 122 -25.20 2.72 -5.94
CA LYS A 122 -24.06 2.72 -6.84
C LYS A 122 -23.05 1.69 -6.41
N VAL A 123 -22.33 1.13 -7.40
CA VAL A 123 -21.28 0.14 -7.18
C VAL A 123 -20.04 0.57 -7.94
N PHE A 124 -18.92 0.67 -7.24
CA PHE A 124 -17.59 0.94 -7.83
C PHE A 124 -16.59 -0.13 -7.41
N ASP A 125 -15.44 -0.16 -8.08
CA ASP A 125 -14.26 -0.83 -7.54
C ASP A 125 -13.94 -0.26 -6.16
N ASP A 126 -13.62 -1.11 -5.19
CA ASP A 126 -13.30 -0.68 -3.83
C ASP A 126 -11.85 -0.15 -3.72
N MET A 127 -11.50 0.78 -4.59
CA MET A 127 -10.16 1.32 -4.72
C MET A 127 -10.22 2.80 -5.11
N CYS A 128 -9.75 3.66 -4.21
CA CYS A 128 -9.61 5.07 -4.52
C CYS A 128 -8.54 5.26 -5.61
N PRO A 129 -8.82 5.95 -6.73
CA PRO A 129 -7.85 6.16 -7.80
C PRO A 129 -6.63 6.99 -7.36
N HIS A 130 -6.66 7.57 -6.15
CA HIS A 130 -5.51 8.28 -5.59
C HIS A 130 -4.39 7.33 -5.12
N ARG A 131 -4.67 6.47 -4.14
CA ARG A 131 -3.67 5.57 -3.52
C ARG A 131 -4.21 4.17 -3.23
N LEU A 132 -5.27 3.77 -3.96
CA LEU A 132 -5.97 2.49 -3.82
C LEU A 132 -6.48 2.18 -2.41
N ALA A 133 -6.68 3.22 -1.58
CA ALA A 133 -7.36 3.05 -0.31
C ALA A 133 -8.78 2.52 -0.56
N PRO A 134 -9.27 1.56 0.23
CA PRO A 134 -10.63 1.06 0.11
C PRO A 134 -11.62 2.21 0.31
N LEU A 135 -12.51 2.40 -0.66
CA LEU A 135 -13.55 3.42 -0.60
C LEU A 135 -14.66 3.03 0.38
N SER A 136 -14.82 1.74 0.63
CA SER A 136 -15.73 1.16 1.62
C SER A 136 -15.37 1.52 3.06
N GLU A 137 -14.12 1.86 3.35
CA GLU A 137 -13.72 2.43 4.65
C GLU A 137 -13.99 3.94 4.74
N GLY A 138 -14.47 4.54 3.65
CA GLY A 138 -14.83 5.94 3.55
C GLY A 138 -16.17 6.29 4.21
N ARG A 139 -16.78 7.36 3.71
CA ARG A 139 -18.11 7.82 4.17
C ARG A 139 -18.87 8.49 3.05
N ILE A 140 -20.16 8.73 3.25
CA ILE A 140 -20.94 9.64 2.41
C ILE A 140 -20.77 11.05 2.97
N ASP A 141 -20.26 11.98 2.16
CA ASP A 141 -20.02 13.36 2.60
C ASP A 141 -21.35 14.13 2.81
N PRO A 142 -21.32 15.31 3.46
CA PRO A 142 -22.53 16.11 3.64
C PRO A 142 -23.21 16.54 2.33
N SER A 143 -22.49 16.53 1.21
CA SER A 143 -23.01 16.80 -0.14
C SER A 143 -23.50 15.54 -0.86
N GLY A 144 -23.59 14.40 -0.18
CA GLY A 144 -24.15 13.17 -0.73
C GLY A 144 -23.22 12.33 -1.60
N ARG A 145 -21.91 12.61 -1.61
CA ARG A 145 -20.91 11.94 -2.46
C ARG A 145 -20.11 10.91 -1.68
N LEU A 146 -19.56 9.91 -2.37
CA LEU A 146 -18.65 8.93 -1.78
C LEU A 146 -17.29 9.58 -1.50
N GLN A 147 -16.88 9.63 -0.22
CA GLN A 147 -15.64 10.25 0.21
C GLN A 147 -14.64 9.22 0.73
N CYS A 148 -13.45 9.24 0.13
CA CYS A 148 -12.34 8.37 0.51
C CYS A 148 -11.79 8.68 1.91
N VAL A 149 -11.56 7.65 2.73
CA VAL A 149 -11.02 7.75 4.09
C VAL A 149 -9.63 8.38 4.15
N TYR A 150 -8.82 8.20 3.11
CA TYR A 150 -7.41 8.55 3.18
C TYR A 150 -7.17 10.06 3.02
N HIS A 151 -7.62 10.64 1.92
CA HIS A 151 -7.38 12.06 1.60
C HIS A 151 -8.67 12.84 1.35
N GLY A 152 -9.84 12.24 1.59
CA GLY A 152 -11.12 12.94 1.49
C GLY A 152 -11.56 13.29 0.06
N TRP A 153 -10.99 12.65 -0.96
CA TRP A 153 -11.46 12.81 -2.34
C TRP A 153 -12.90 12.33 -2.45
N CYS A 154 -13.78 13.14 -3.06
CA CYS A 154 -15.20 12.83 -3.19
C CYS A 154 -15.59 12.53 -4.63
N PHE A 155 -16.38 11.47 -4.82
CA PHE A 155 -16.83 10.96 -6.11
C PHE A 155 -18.36 10.96 -6.18
N ASP A 156 -18.93 11.30 -7.34
CA ASP A 156 -20.37 11.14 -7.60
C ASP A 156 -20.72 9.73 -8.08
N GLY A 157 -22.01 9.46 -8.30
CA GLY A 157 -22.54 8.19 -8.80
C GLY A 157 -22.17 7.84 -10.24
N SER A 158 -21.50 8.73 -10.97
CA SER A 158 -20.89 8.45 -12.28
C SER A 158 -19.41 8.07 -12.16
N GLY A 159 -18.82 8.21 -10.97
CA GLY A 159 -17.40 7.96 -10.70
C GLY A 159 -16.52 9.19 -10.89
N ASP A 160 -17.10 10.35 -11.20
CA ASP A 160 -16.36 11.59 -11.36
C ASP A 160 -15.91 12.11 -10.00
N CYS A 161 -14.63 12.45 -9.88
CA CYS A 161 -14.14 13.16 -8.72
C CYS A 161 -14.66 14.60 -8.75
N LYS A 162 -15.48 15.00 -7.77
CA LYS A 162 -16.04 16.34 -7.67
C LYS A 162 -15.29 17.24 -6.69
N LEU A 163 -14.57 16.66 -5.73
CA LEU A 163 -13.84 17.42 -4.72
C LEU A 163 -12.53 16.73 -4.37
N ILE A 164 -11.46 17.53 -4.34
CA ILE A 164 -10.15 17.14 -3.82
C ILE A 164 -9.77 18.20 -2.79
N PRO A 165 -9.85 17.90 -1.48
CA PRO A 165 -9.61 18.90 -0.44
C PRO A 165 -8.23 19.57 -0.51
N GLN A 166 -7.24 18.89 -1.07
CA GLN A 166 -5.86 19.38 -1.21
C GLN A 166 -5.63 20.21 -2.48
N ALA A 167 -6.59 20.22 -3.41
CA ALA A 167 -6.48 21.01 -4.63
C ALA A 167 -6.84 22.48 -4.34
N PRO A 168 -6.21 23.44 -5.03
CA PRO A 168 -6.61 24.85 -4.95
C PRO A 168 -8.08 25.01 -5.37
N LEU A 169 -8.83 25.84 -4.64
CA LEU A 169 -10.25 26.12 -4.94
C LEU A 169 -10.44 26.77 -6.32
N ASP A 170 -9.47 27.58 -6.76
CA ASP A 170 -9.48 28.26 -8.06
C ASP A 170 -8.84 27.44 -9.19
N GLY A 171 -8.54 26.16 -8.94
CA GLY A 171 -7.94 25.26 -9.91
C GLY A 171 -8.93 24.78 -10.98
N PRO A 172 -8.44 24.24 -12.11
CA PRO A 172 -9.31 23.56 -13.06
C PRO A 172 -10.07 22.42 -12.37
N PRO A 173 -11.33 22.16 -12.74
CA PRO A 173 -12.11 21.11 -12.10
C PRO A 173 -11.40 19.76 -12.24
N PRO A 174 -11.51 18.87 -11.23
CA PRO A 174 -10.93 17.54 -11.28
C PRO A 174 -11.60 16.68 -12.36
N SER A 175 -11.19 16.82 -13.63
CA SER A 175 -11.58 15.91 -14.70
C SER A 175 -10.77 14.62 -14.61
N ILE A 176 -11.22 13.74 -13.72
CA ILE A 176 -10.75 12.37 -13.62
C ILE A 176 -11.58 11.51 -14.56
N GLU A 177 -11.61 11.85 -15.86
CA GLU A 177 -11.95 10.85 -16.86
C GLU A 177 -10.83 9.81 -16.81
N ARG A 178 -11.03 8.76 -16.02
CA ARG A 178 -10.14 7.59 -15.94
C ARG A 178 -8.68 7.93 -15.59
N LYS A 179 -8.37 9.07 -14.95
CA LYS A 179 -7.00 9.43 -14.57
C LYS A 179 -6.63 8.76 -13.24
N THR A 180 -5.56 7.98 -13.24
CA THR A 180 -5.03 7.34 -12.03
C THR A 180 -4.03 8.28 -11.37
N ALA A 181 -4.11 8.50 -10.06
CA ALA A 181 -3.07 9.26 -9.39
C ALA A 181 -1.80 8.40 -9.25
N LEU A 182 -0.66 9.08 -9.19
CA LEU A 182 0.67 8.53 -9.51
C LEU A 182 1.28 7.57 -8.47
N VAL A 183 0.51 7.05 -7.52
CA VAL A 183 1.08 6.35 -6.36
C VAL A 183 1.40 4.89 -6.65
N PHE A 184 0.73 4.27 -7.62
CA PHE A 184 1.17 3.00 -8.19
C PHE A 184 1.76 3.25 -9.56
N MET A 185 3.05 3.59 -9.62
CA MET A 185 3.79 3.92 -10.85
C MET A 185 3.39 3.03 -12.04
N CYS A 186 3.16 1.74 -11.82
CA CYS A 186 2.78 0.78 -12.87
C CYS A 186 1.47 1.08 -13.64
N ILE A 187 0.45 1.67 -13.02
CA ILE A 187 -0.83 1.94 -13.73
C ILE A 187 -0.74 3.22 -14.57
N PRO A 188 -0.32 4.37 -14.02
CA PRO A 188 -0.05 5.58 -14.79
C PRO A 188 1.01 5.35 -15.86
N GLU A 189 2.09 4.59 -15.62
CA GLU A 189 3.11 4.32 -16.65
C GLU A 189 2.55 3.54 -17.84
N ARG A 190 1.63 2.58 -17.61
CA ARG A 190 0.94 1.90 -18.72
C ARG A 190 0.11 2.89 -19.54
N LYS A 191 -0.66 3.77 -18.89
CA LYS A 191 -1.43 4.81 -19.59
C LYS A 191 -0.55 5.84 -20.29
N ILE A 192 0.58 6.22 -19.69
CA ILE A 192 1.58 7.10 -20.32
C ILE A 192 2.19 6.42 -21.54
N LYS A 193 2.45 5.11 -21.49
CA LYS A 193 2.92 4.34 -22.65
C LYS A 193 1.89 4.31 -23.79
N GLU A 194 0.60 4.21 -23.48
CA GLU A 194 -0.49 4.25 -24.46
C GLU A 194 -0.69 5.65 -25.07
N ILE A 195 -0.67 6.70 -24.24
CA ILE A 195 -0.95 8.09 -24.64
C ILE A 195 0.30 8.81 -25.20
N GLY A 196 1.48 8.26 -24.92
CA GLY A 196 2.78 8.80 -25.27
C GLY A 196 3.38 9.71 -24.17
N PRO A 197 4.72 9.74 -24.04
CA PRO A 197 5.40 10.44 -22.95
C PRO A 197 5.25 11.95 -23.00
N GLU A 198 5.00 12.54 -24.17
CA GLU A 198 4.78 13.99 -24.31
C GLU A 198 3.41 14.45 -23.79
N ASN A 199 2.45 13.53 -23.72
CA ASN A 199 1.06 13.77 -23.31
C ASN A 199 0.75 13.21 -21.91
N TRP A 200 1.77 12.94 -21.10
CA TRP A 200 1.64 12.24 -19.81
C TRP A 200 0.68 12.93 -18.81
N GLN A 201 0.48 14.25 -18.91
CA GLN A 201 -0.46 15.01 -18.08
C GLN A 201 -1.93 14.65 -18.38
N LYS A 202 -2.20 14.02 -19.53
CA LYS A 202 -3.52 13.46 -19.84
C LYS A 202 -3.75 12.13 -19.12
N ALA A 203 -2.68 11.39 -18.82
CA ALA A 203 -2.74 10.12 -18.10
C ALA A 203 -2.84 10.30 -16.57
N CYS A 204 -2.24 11.37 -16.04
CA CYS A 204 -2.10 11.63 -14.61
C CYS A 204 -2.74 12.96 -14.23
N PHE A 205 -3.65 12.94 -13.25
CA PHE A 205 -4.16 14.17 -12.66
C PHE A 205 -3.28 14.61 -11.49
N LEU A 206 -2.65 15.78 -11.60
CA LEU A 206 -1.71 16.35 -10.61
C LEU A 206 -2.07 17.79 -10.24
N PRO A 207 -3.10 18.00 -9.41
CA PRO A 207 -3.63 19.34 -9.11
C PRO A 207 -2.90 20.06 -7.98
N ALA A 208 -2.09 19.36 -7.18
CA ALA A 208 -1.58 19.90 -5.93
C ALA A 208 -0.20 20.55 -6.11
N LYS A 209 0.10 21.57 -5.30
CA LYS A 209 1.45 22.19 -5.27
C LYS A 209 2.55 21.16 -4.96
N SER A 210 2.25 20.15 -4.15
CA SER A 210 3.14 19.03 -3.83
C SER A 210 3.55 18.23 -5.07
N ASP A 211 2.77 18.26 -6.13
CA ASP A 211 3.04 17.52 -7.37
C ASP A 211 4.11 18.20 -8.23
N GLY A 212 4.58 19.39 -7.85
CA GLY A 212 5.62 20.13 -8.57
C GLY A 212 6.92 19.32 -8.77
N LEU A 213 7.29 18.50 -7.79
CA LEU A 213 8.45 17.60 -7.91
C LEU A 213 8.23 16.50 -8.96
N VAL A 214 7.02 15.95 -9.03
CA VAL A 214 6.64 14.91 -10.01
C VAL A 214 6.63 15.50 -11.43
N VAL A 215 6.04 16.68 -11.60
CA VAL A 215 6.04 17.43 -12.87
C VAL A 215 7.47 17.78 -13.29
N GLY A 216 8.29 18.28 -12.36
CA GLY A 216 9.69 18.62 -12.58
C GLY A 216 10.51 17.40 -13.01
N PHE A 217 10.36 16.29 -12.29
CA PHE A 217 11.00 15.02 -12.62
C PHE A 217 10.60 14.52 -14.02
N ARG A 218 9.31 14.51 -14.36
CA ARG A 218 8.85 14.06 -15.70
C ARG A 218 9.38 14.92 -16.83
N ARG A 219 9.38 16.25 -16.66
CA ARG A 219 9.98 17.16 -17.64
C ARG A 219 11.47 16.92 -17.81
N TRP A 220 12.19 16.70 -16.72
CA TRP A 220 13.60 16.34 -16.75
C TRP A 220 13.82 15.00 -17.44
N PHE A 221 13.04 13.98 -17.07
CA PHE A 221 13.14 12.63 -17.61
C PHE A 221 12.88 12.58 -19.12
N ASN A 222 11.83 13.26 -19.59
CA ASN A 222 11.57 13.36 -21.03
C ASN A 222 12.67 14.12 -21.78
N LYS A 223 13.19 15.22 -21.19
CA LYS A 223 14.19 16.07 -21.85
C LYS A 223 15.57 15.41 -21.94
N TYR A 224 15.99 14.74 -20.87
CA TYR A 224 17.37 14.28 -20.71
C TYR A 224 17.54 12.76 -20.86
N ALA A 225 16.47 11.98 -20.71
CA ALA A 225 16.51 10.52 -20.77
C ALA A 225 15.59 9.94 -21.86
N ASP A 226 15.02 10.78 -22.73
CA ASP A 226 14.11 10.34 -23.81
C ASP A 226 12.92 9.50 -23.31
N SER A 227 12.51 9.75 -22.06
CA SER A 227 11.43 9.00 -21.38
C SER A 227 11.75 7.52 -21.15
N GLU A 228 13.02 7.14 -21.25
CA GLU A 228 13.52 5.80 -20.99
C GLU A 228 14.63 5.84 -19.94
N VAL A 229 14.67 4.83 -19.08
CA VAL A 229 15.83 4.64 -18.21
C VAL A 229 16.87 3.87 -19.00
N ASP A 230 17.98 4.53 -19.34
CA ASP A 230 19.15 3.83 -19.88
C ASP A 230 19.76 2.96 -18.77
N TRP A 231 19.31 1.71 -18.71
CA TRP A 231 19.83 0.72 -17.78
C TRP A 231 21.27 0.29 -18.12
N ARG A 232 21.85 0.75 -19.24
CA ARG A 232 23.21 0.41 -19.70
C ARG A 232 23.50 -1.09 -19.70
N GLY A 233 22.51 -1.89 -20.10
CA GLY A 233 22.61 -3.35 -20.10
C GLY A 233 22.65 -4.01 -18.72
N LYS A 234 22.40 -3.27 -17.62
CA LYS A 234 22.31 -3.81 -16.25
C LYS A 234 20.91 -4.29 -15.87
N TYR A 235 19.94 -4.15 -16.75
CA TYR A 235 18.58 -4.65 -16.54
C TYR A 235 18.42 -6.01 -17.20
N THR A 236 18.37 -7.06 -16.38
CA THR A 236 18.21 -8.45 -16.81
C THR A 236 16.74 -8.87 -16.92
N GLY A 237 15.79 -7.95 -16.65
CA GLY A 237 14.37 -8.26 -16.52
C GLY A 237 13.98 -8.88 -15.17
N GLU A 238 14.96 -9.41 -14.43
CA GLU A 238 14.76 -9.97 -13.11
C GLU A 238 14.84 -8.87 -12.05
N LEU A 239 13.78 -8.73 -11.25
CA LEU A 239 13.84 -7.90 -10.05
C LEU A 239 14.78 -8.55 -9.04
N PRO A 240 15.61 -7.78 -8.32
CA PRO A 240 16.33 -8.34 -7.19
C PRO A 240 15.34 -8.96 -6.20
N PRO A 241 15.71 -10.03 -5.50
CA PRO A 241 14.84 -10.64 -4.50
C PRO A 241 14.39 -9.55 -3.53
N THR A 242 13.07 -9.41 -3.38
CA THR A 242 12.49 -8.44 -2.47
C THR A 242 12.97 -8.79 -1.06
N PRO A 243 13.63 -7.88 -0.34
CA PRO A 243 14.01 -8.15 1.05
C PRO A 243 12.79 -8.58 1.87
N PRO A 244 12.97 -9.32 2.98
CA PRO A 244 11.87 -9.61 3.88
C PRO A 244 11.15 -8.32 4.29
N ARG A 245 9.83 -8.39 4.47
CA ARG A 245 8.97 -7.23 4.77
C ARG A 245 9.50 -6.43 5.95
N GLU A 246 10.02 -7.12 6.94
CA GLU A 246 10.61 -6.56 8.15
C GLU A 246 11.79 -5.64 7.84
N GLN A 247 12.61 -5.99 6.85
CA GLN A 247 13.75 -5.18 6.42
C GLN A 247 13.33 -3.98 5.56
N LEU A 248 12.34 -4.16 4.68
CA LEU A 248 11.78 -3.07 3.86
C LEU A 248 11.06 -2.02 4.70
N MET A 249 10.36 -2.46 5.75
CA MET A 249 9.52 -1.60 6.59
C MET A 249 10.24 -1.12 7.86
N ASP A 250 11.51 -1.47 8.06
CA ASP A 250 12.32 -1.01 9.18
C ASP A 250 12.56 0.51 9.06
N ARG A 251 12.03 1.27 10.02
CA ARG A 251 12.20 2.73 10.07
C ARG A 251 13.67 3.12 10.20
N TYR A 252 14.47 2.25 10.82
CA TYR A 252 15.87 2.51 11.09
C TYR A 252 16.64 2.70 9.78
N TRP A 253 16.57 1.72 8.89
CA TRP A 253 17.28 1.71 7.62
C TRP A 253 16.71 2.70 6.59
N THR A 254 15.40 2.89 6.59
CA THR A 254 14.74 3.79 5.64
C THR A 254 14.92 5.26 5.99
N HIS A 255 15.02 5.61 7.28
CA HIS A 255 15.04 7.00 7.71
C HIS A 255 16.11 7.32 8.76
N VAL A 256 16.14 6.61 9.90
CA VAL A 256 16.96 6.99 11.06
C VAL A 256 18.45 7.02 10.73
N VAL A 257 18.96 6.11 9.91
CA VAL A 257 20.37 6.11 9.48
C VAL A 257 20.72 7.27 8.55
N ASN A 258 19.75 7.72 7.74
CA ASN A 258 19.95 8.75 6.72
C ASN A 258 19.68 10.17 7.24
N CYS A 259 18.94 10.31 8.34
CA CYS A 259 18.59 11.59 8.95
C CYS A 259 19.53 11.94 10.11
N SER A 260 20.25 13.06 10.02
CA SER A 260 21.25 13.44 11.02
C SER A 260 20.68 13.63 12.43
N SER A 261 19.50 14.25 12.54
CA SER A 261 18.84 14.49 13.83
C SER A 261 18.36 13.19 14.48
N CYS A 262 17.67 12.34 13.72
CA CYS A 262 17.19 11.05 14.20
C CYS A 262 18.35 10.11 14.53
N ASN A 263 19.41 10.10 13.72
CA ASN A 263 20.61 9.31 13.96
C ASN A 263 21.30 9.72 15.25
N CYS A 264 21.44 11.04 15.47
CA CYS A 264 22.00 11.60 16.69
C CYS A 264 21.17 11.21 17.92
N ALA A 265 19.86 11.43 17.88
CA ALA A 265 18.94 11.06 18.96
C ALA A 265 19.01 9.55 19.27
N TYR A 266 18.95 8.71 18.25
CA TYR A 266 19.08 7.27 18.38
C TYR A 266 20.39 6.86 19.07
N LYS A 267 21.53 7.44 18.66
CA LYS A 267 22.83 7.15 19.29
C LYS A 267 22.86 7.60 20.75
N CYS A 268 22.37 8.80 21.06
CA CYS A 268 22.32 9.33 22.42
C CYS A 268 21.45 8.47 23.34
N LEU A 269 20.26 8.06 22.88
CA LEU A 269 19.35 7.23 23.68
C LEU A 269 19.90 5.81 23.89
N ASN A 270 20.52 5.20 22.87
CA ASN A 270 21.19 3.90 23.04
C ASN A 270 22.39 4.00 24.00
N ALA A 271 23.15 5.09 23.94
CA ALA A 271 24.24 5.32 24.89
C ALA A 271 23.70 5.44 26.32
N ALA A 272 22.61 6.20 26.53
CA ALA A 272 21.95 6.32 27.82
C ALA A 272 21.41 4.98 28.34
N GLU A 273 20.84 4.14 27.48
CA GLU A 273 20.39 2.78 27.82
C GLU A 273 21.55 1.92 28.37
N ILE A 274 22.68 1.91 27.67
CA ILE A 274 23.87 1.15 28.07
C ILE A 274 24.43 1.69 29.39
N ILE A 275 24.52 3.02 29.53
CA ILE A 275 25.00 3.67 30.76
C ILE A 275 24.12 3.29 31.95
N LEU A 276 22.79 3.33 31.81
CA LEU A 276 21.86 2.93 32.88
C LEU A 276 22.06 1.48 33.32
N LYS A 277 22.30 0.56 32.38
CA LYS A 277 22.60 -0.85 32.68
C LYS A 277 23.93 -0.99 33.42
N VAL A 278 24.97 -0.32 32.96
CA VAL A 278 26.30 -0.34 33.60
C VAL A 278 26.23 0.21 35.02
N VAL A 279 25.52 1.33 35.23
CA VAL A 279 25.30 1.93 36.55
C VAL A 279 24.54 0.96 37.46
N ALA A 280 23.48 0.30 36.97
CA ALA A 280 22.74 -0.68 37.76
C ALA A 280 23.64 -1.85 38.21
N VAL A 281 24.46 -2.42 37.30
CA VAL A 281 25.39 -3.50 37.62
C VAL A 281 26.49 -3.05 38.58
N ALA A 282 27.03 -1.84 38.39
CA ALA A 282 28.04 -1.27 39.29
C ALA A 282 27.49 -1.09 40.71
N ILE A 283 26.26 -0.59 40.87
CA ILE A 283 25.62 -0.43 42.18
C ILE A 283 25.42 -1.79 42.86
N ILE A 284 24.97 -2.81 42.12
CA ILE A 284 24.84 -4.19 42.64
C ILE A 284 26.20 -4.72 43.10
N GLY A 285 27.26 -4.48 42.31
CA GLY A 285 28.63 -4.85 42.67
C GLY A 285 29.12 -4.20 43.96
N VAL A 286 28.85 -2.90 44.15
CA VAL A 286 29.18 -2.17 45.39
C VAL A 286 28.41 -2.73 46.59
N VAL A 287 27.11 -2.99 46.43
CA VAL A 287 26.27 -3.57 47.48
C VAL A 287 26.76 -4.97 47.89
N ALA A 288 27.23 -5.77 46.92
CA ALA A 288 27.75 -7.11 47.17
C ALA A 288 29.15 -7.12 47.80
N ALA A 289 30.03 -6.18 47.42
CA ALA A 289 31.40 -6.12 47.91
C ALA A 289 31.52 -5.50 49.32
N THR A 290 30.55 -4.69 49.74
CA THR A 290 30.57 -4.03 51.06
C THR A 290 30.13 -5.00 52.16
N LYS A 291 30.96 -5.16 53.20
CA LYS A 291 30.66 -6.04 54.36
C LYS A 291 29.48 -5.50 55.19
N GLN A 292 28.79 -6.38 55.90
CA GLN A 292 27.75 -6.01 56.86
C GLN A 292 28.40 -5.23 58.02
N GLY A 293 28.08 -3.94 58.16
CA GLY A 293 28.65 -3.05 59.18
C GLY A 293 29.34 -1.78 58.63
N VAL A 294 29.78 -1.77 57.36
CA VAL A 294 30.38 -0.57 56.73
C VAL A 294 29.32 0.42 56.24
N ILE A 295 28.18 -0.11 55.78
CA ILE A 295 27.02 0.67 55.34
C ILE A 295 25.80 0.32 56.19
N THR A 296 24.97 1.32 56.49
CA THR A 296 23.71 1.12 57.21
C THR A 296 22.74 0.29 56.38
N ALA A 297 21.82 -0.41 57.04
CA ALA A 297 20.79 -1.20 56.36
C ALA A 297 19.93 -0.34 55.41
N SER A 298 19.61 0.89 55.82
CA SER A 298 18.86 1.83 54.98
C SER A 298 19.61 2.22 53.71
N THR A 299 20.92 2.48 53.79
CA THR A 299 21.75 2.77 52.61
C THR A 299 21.85 1.56 51.68
N ARG A 300 22.03 0.35 52.21
CA ARG A 300 22.10 -0.87 51.39
C ARG A 300 20.78 -1.10 50.62
N THR A 301 19.64 -0.97 51.28
CA THR A 301 18.32 -1.09 50.65
C THR A 301 18.09 0.03 49.62
N GLY A 302 18.47 1.27 49.93
CA GLY A 302 18.37 2.39 49.00
C GLY A 302 19.17 2.18 47.72
N LEU A 303 20.40 1.66 47.82
CA LEU A 303 21.23 1.32 46.66
C LEU A 303 20.63 0.19 45.83
N ALA A 304 20.08 -0.86 46.48
CA ALA A 304 19.41 -1.94 45.77
C ALA A 304 18.17 -1.46 44.98
N ILE A 305 17.36 -0.58 45.58
CA ILE A 305 16.21 0.05 44.91
C ILE A 305 16.67 0.90 43.72
N LEU A 306 17.71 1.73 43.91
CA LEU A 306 18.25 2.56 42.83
C LEU A 306 18.75 1.70 41.66
N ALA A 307 19.46 0.61 41.93
CA ALA A 307 19.90 -0.32 40.89
C ALA A 307 18.72 -0.93 40.11
N ALA A 308 17.66 -1.34 40.82
CA ALA A 308 16.45 -1.86 40.19
C ALA A 308 15.75 -0.81 39.31
N LEU A 309 15.65 0.44 39.79
CA LEU A 309 15.07 1.56 39.02
C LEU A 309 15.91 1.89 37.78
N CYS A 310 17.24 1.93 37.89
CA CYS A 310 18.13 2.14 36.74
C CYS A 310 17.96 1.03 35.69
N TYR A 311 17.86 -0.23 36.13
CA TYR A 311 17.62 -1.35 35.21
C TYR A 311 16.24 -1.25 34.54
N ALA A 312 15.18 -0.95 35.30
CA ALA A 312 13.84 -0.76 34.77
C ALA A 312 13.79 0.40 33.77
N ALA A 313 14.42 1.53 34.09
CA ALA A 313 14.55 2.68 33.19
C ALA A 313 15.29 2.30 31.89
N SER A 314 16.36 1.48 31.99
CA SER A 314 17.06 0.99 30.80
C SER A 314 16.18 0.09 29.92
N LYS A 315 15.34 -0.76 30.51
CA LYS A 315 14.41 -1.63 29.79
C LYS A 315 13.31 -0.83 29.11
N TRP A 316 12.76 0.16 29.82
CA TRP A 316 11.79 1.08 29.26
C TRP A 316 12.40 1.88 28.09
N LEU A 317 13.61 2.40 28.26
CA LEU A 317 14.30 3.16 27.21
C LEU A 317 14.60 2.28 25.98
N ALA A 318 15.01 1.03 26.18
CA ALA A 318 15.23 0.06 25.10
C ALA A 318 13.94 -0.17 24.29
N HIS A 319 12.81 -0.35 24.97
CA HIS A 319 11.50 -0.51 24.34
C HIS A 319 11.08 0.76 23.59
N PHE A 320 11.25 1.93 24.21
CA PHE A 320 10.97 3.22 23.59
C PHE A 320 11.82 3.43 22.33
N VAL A 321 13.11 3.12 22.38
CA VAL A 321 14.02 3.21 21.22
C VAL A 321 13.58 2.25 20.12
N TYR A 322 13.21 1.02 20.48
CA TYR A 322 12.70 0.04 19.52
C TYR A 322 11.43 0.56 18.83
N ASP A 323 10.41 0.99 19.58
CA ASP A 323 9.11 1.43 19.05
C ASP A 323 9.22 2.67 18.14
N ASN A 324 10.09 3.61 18.51
CA ASN A 324 10.18 4.90 17.81
C ASN A 324 11.15 4.86 16.62
N PHE A 325 12.23 4.09 16.71
CA PHE A 325 13.33 4.15 15.74
C PHE A 325 13.50 2.88 14.90
N ARG A 326 12.96 1.73 15.29
CA ARG A 326 13.10 0.46 14.54
C ARG A 326 11.75 -0.13 14.13
N TYR A 327 10.88 -0.35 15.11
CA TYR A 327 9.57 -0.94 14.89
C TYR A 327 8.67 -0.01 14.10
N HIS A 328 7.90 -0.62 13.21
CA HIS A 328 6.82 0.03 12.50
C HIS A 328 5.58 -0.82 12.64
N ASP A 329 4.66 -0.42 13.51
CA ASP A 329 3.29 -0.93 13.43
C ASP A 329 2.65 -0.27 12.22
N TYR A 330 2.68 -0.94 11.07
CA TYR A 330 1.85 -0.57 9.92
C TYR A 330 0.51 -1.30 10.05
N ASN A 331 -0.18 -1.08 11.17
CA ASN A 331 -1.57 -1.48 11.33
C ASN A 331 -2.43 -0.22 11.19
N HIS A 332 -2.89 0.05 9.97
CA HIS A 332 -3.93 1.06 9.75
C HIS A 332 -5.29 0.62 10.33
N SER A 333 -5.43 -0.66 10.70
CA SER A 333 -6.50 -1.12 11.59
C SER A 333 -6.19 -0.72 13.03
N PHE A 334 -6.64 0.50 13.37
CA PHE A 334 -6.92 1.00 14.72
C PHE A 334 -6.11 0.38 15.89
N PRO A 335 -5.17 1.12 16.51
CA PRO A 335 -4.74 0.76 17.84
C PRO A 335 -5.79 1.27 18.84
N GLU A 336 -6.84 0.47 19.09
CA GLU A 336 -7.69 0.62 20.29
C GLU A 336 -6.84 0.74 21.57
N LYS A 337 -5.63 0.17 21.55
CA LYS A 337 -4.71 0.16 22.69
C LYS A 337 -4.23 1.56 23.13
N VAL A 338 -4.13 2.53 22.23
CA VAL A 338 -3.67 3.89 22.60
C VAL A 338 -4.82 4.75 23.14
N MET A 339 -6.03 4.61 22.59
CA MET A 339 -7.21 5.27 23.15
C MET A 339 -7.68 4.66 24.48
N LEU A 340 -7.52 3.35 24.68
CA LEU A 340 -7.87 2.71 25.96
C LEU A 340 -6.90 3.13 27.07
N PHE A 341 -5.60 3.23 26.77
CA PHE A 341 -4.60 3.70 27.73
C PHE A 341 -4.81 5.18 28.10
N LEU A 342 -5.14 6.04 27.13
CA LEU A 342 -5.42 7.47 27.40
C LEU A 342 -6.77 7.69 28.10
N ARG A 343 -7.78 6.85 27.85
CA ARG A 343 -9.07 6.89 28.58
C ARG A 343 -8.97 6.37 30.01
N ILE A 344 -8.13 5.36 30.27
CA ILE A 344 -7.92 4.83 31.63
C ILE A 344 -7.16 5.83 32.53
N PHE A 345 -6.26 6.65 31.94
CA PHE A 345 -5.44 7.60 32.71
C PHE A 345 -5.87 9.06 32.63
N GLY A 346 -7.01 9.38 32.01
CA GLY A 346 -7.64 10.70 32.12
C GLY A 346 -6.86 11.89 31.53
N LEU A 347 -5.87 11.66 30.67
CA LEU A 347 -5.22 12.75 29.92
C LEU A 347 -6.05 13.08 28.68
N GLY A 348 -7.01 13.98 28.86
CA GLY A 348 -7.75 14.60 27.78
C GLY A 348 -6.85 15.54 26.96
N ILE A 349 -6.50 15.13 25.75
CA ILE A 349 -6.09 16.06 24.70
C ILE A 349 -7.22 16.06 23.67
N ALA A 350 -7.92 17.18 23.58
CA ALA A 350 -8.84 17.46 22.51
C ALA A 350 -8.04 17.75 21.23
N LEU A 351 -8.37 17.02 20.17
CA LEU A 351 -8.10 17.41 18.79
C LEU A 351 -9.41 17.29 18.00
#